data_AF-S9TZF6-F1
#
_entry.id   AF-S9TZF6-F1
#
_cell.length_a   1.000
_cell.length_b   1.000
_cell.length_c   1.000
_cell.angle_alpha   90.00
_cell.angle_beta   90.00
_cell.angle_gamma   90.00
#
_symmetry.space_group_name_H-M   'P 1'
#
loop_
_entity.id
_entity.type
_entity.pdbx_description
1 polymer ?
#
loop_
_entity_poly.entity_id
_entity_poly.type
_entity_poly.pdbx_seq_one_letter_code
_entity_poly.pdbx_strand_id
1 'polypeptide(L)'
;MNMLTVLKRKWFKVVLAALIALPTLSLGAGSNAYAEGPADPAPYITAKGTPNGKKVLFDNTHGQTAGAADWVIDGGFSDFANGIADKGYEVKELRKSAPITYDDLKDYQVFVIGEANIPYKTSEQAAMLQYVNGGGSIFFIADHYNADRNKNRWDASEAFNGYRRGAWSNPAQGMSTEEANSAAMQDVASSDWLSDNFGVRIRYNALGDINANVIVNPQQAFGITNQVSSVAMHAGSTIAVTNPKIAKGIVYLPAVSSSQKWPNAVDQGVYNGGGVAEGAYVSISKVGLGKAAVIGDSSPVEDATPKYLREENGQTKKTYDGYKEQDDAVLLMNLIDWLAEQESYTNFAQVPGLQLDTPTALLPFETPQLSTEPQPEPWAAPAAGYKWWDSSTFKKGSYGAPSGGQNPSGNPAMTHPATVTAATPFNVTITAGGLTPNSSITLQIGVYLTGGQQVGQVQQDNGSWPTGYGYNSFTLTADSTGTAVKTIQVRTQSGKSGAANIRLRKDSSNVYQTNPITIAP
;
A
#
# COMPACT_ATOMS: atom_id res chain seq x y z
N MET A 1 -17.03 53.38 47.17
CA MET A 1 -15.94 52.38 47.14
C MET A 1 -16.52 51.12 46.54
N ASN A 2 -16.39 50.97 45.22
CA ASN A 2 -17.24 50.05 44.44
C ASN A 2 -16.40 49.04 43.65
N MET A 3 -16.70 47.76 43.90
CA MET A 3 -16.77 46.64 42.95
C MET A 3 -15.90 46.70 41.68
N LEU A 4 -14.56 46.73 41.82
CA LEU A 4 -13.66 46.66 40.65
C LEU A 4 -12.49 45.68 40.80
N THR A 5 -12.53 44.77 41.77
CA THR A 5 -11.40 43.86 42.03
C THR A 5 -11.78 42.39 42.27
N VAL A 6 -12.85 41.89 41.63
CA VAL A 6 -13.18 40.44 41.64
C VAL A 6 -13.50 39.85 40.25
N LEU A 7 -13.44 40.63 39.15
CA LEU A 7 -13.73 40.11 37.79
C LEU A 7 -12.53 40.11 36.83
N LYS A 8 -11.33 39.75 37.31
CA LYS A 8 -10.14 39.52 36.47
C LYS A 8 -9.52 38.15 36.73
N ARG A 9 -10.21 37.07 36.35
CA ARG A 9 -9.61 35.72 36.15
C ARG A 9 -10.62 34.74 35.53
N LYS A 10 -10.95 35.01 34.27
CA LYS A 10 -11.60 34.16 33.25
C LYS A 10 -11.67 35.10 32.03
N TRP A 11 -11.65 34.61 30.80
CA TRP A 11 -11.63 35.41 29.55
C TRP A 11 -10.25 35.81 28.97
N PHE A 12 -9.23 34.93 29.06
CA PHE A 12 -8.03 35.03 28.20
C PHE A 12 -7.76 33.75 27.39
N LYS A 13 -8.85 33.14 26.88
CA LYS A 13 -8.80 32.09 25.86
C LYS A 13 -10.01 32.30 24.96
N VAL A 14 -9.89 33.10 23.90
CA VAL A 14 -10.76 33.09 22.70
C VAL A 14 -10.16 33.93 21.55
N VAL A 15 -9.24 34.86 21.76
CA VAL A 15 -8.72 35.69 20.64
C VAL A 15 -7.37 35.19 20.13
N LEU A 16 -7.39 34.08 19.39
CA LEU A 16 -6.46 33.81 18.28
C LEU A 16 -7.12 32.84 17.29
N ALA A 17 -8.35 33.18 16.93
CA ALA A 17 -9.15 32.49 15.92
C ALA A 17 -9.81 33.55 15.03
N ALA A 18 -9.00 34.19 14.20
CA ALA A 18 -9.41 34.90 12.98
C ALA A 18 -8.21 35.69 12.45
N LEU A 19 -7.99 35.61 11.12
CA LEU A 19 -6.98 36.33 10.31
C LEU A 19 -5.60 35.65 10.34
N ILE A 20 -5.06 35.02 9.29
CA ILE A 20 -5.27 35.11 7.84
C ILE A 20 -4.95 33.72 7.25
N ALA A 21 -5.97 32.97 6.83
CA ALA A 21 -5.79 31.85 5.90
C ALA A 21 -6.12 32.39 4.51
N LEU A 22 -5.10 32.83 3.77
CA LEU A 22 -5.19 32.92 2.33
C LEU A 22 -5.33 31.48 1.81
N PRO A 23 -6.39 31.15 1.04
CA PRO A 23 -6.41 29.89 0.33
C PRO A 23 -5.41 30.04 -0.81
N THR A 24 -4.18 29.58 -0.60
CA THR A 24 -3.42 29.06 -1.73
C THR A 24 -4.24 27.90 -2.26
N LEU A 25 -4.97 28.12 -3.36
CA LEU A 25 -5.48 27.02 -4.18
C LEU A 25 -4.26 26.23 -4.64
N SER A 26 -3.86 25.24 -3.86
CA SER A 26 -3.24 24.05 -4.41
C SER A 26 -4.29 23.46 -5.34
N LEU A 27 -4.11 23.66 -6.64
CA LEU A 27 -4.66 22.77 -7.64
C LEU A 27 -3.93 21.43 -7.50
N GLY A 28 -4.19 20.73 -6.40
CA GLY A 28 -3.95 19.31 -6.31
C GLY A 28 -4.87 18.70 -7.35
N ALA A 29 -4.26 18.13 -8.39
CA ALA A 29 -4.98 17.23 -9.27
C ALA A 29 -5.60 16.16 -8.39
N GLY A 30 -6.93 16.22 -8.19
CA GLY A 30 -7.65 15.17 -7.51
C GLY A 30 -7.32 13.86 -8.22
N SER A 31 -6.63 12.96 -7.53
CA SER A 31 -6.50 11.57 -7.90
C SER A 31 -7.92 11.03 -8.00
N ASN A 32 -8.42 10.89 -9.22
CA ASN A 32 -9.66 10.15 -9.44
C ASN A 32 -9.35 8.71 -9.00
N ALA A 33 -10.06 8.20 -7.99
CA ALA A 33 -9.94 6.80 -7.59
C ALA A 33 -10.24 5.91 -8.80
N TYR A 34 -9.20 5.32 -9.38
CA TYR A 34 -9.31 4.36 -10.46
C TYR A 34 -9.64 3.01 -9.84
N ALA A 35 -10.66 2.33 -10.36
CA ALA A 35 -10.99 0.96 -9.98
C ALA A 35 -9.99 -0.01 -10.63
N GLU A 36 -8.71 0.16 -10.29
CA GLU A 36 -7.65 -0.77 -10.66
C GLU A 36 -7.85 -2.08 -9.91
N GLY A 37 -7.33 -3.17 -10.46
CA GLY A 37 -7.35 -4.48 -9.82
C GLY A 37 -6.13 -5.31 -10.18
N PRO A 38 -6.12 -6.59 -9.77
CA PRO A 38 -4.98 -7.48 -9.94
C PRO A 38 -4.57 -7.77 -11.40
N ALA A 39 -5.44 -7.46 -12.37
CA ALA A 39 -5.19 -7.64 -13.80
C ALA A 39 -4.68 -6.37 -14.49
N ASP A 40 -4.73 -5.22 -13.81
CA ASP A 40 -4.23 -3.96 -14.35
C ASP A 40 -2.70 -3.88 -14.25
N PRO A 41 -2.03 -3.11 -15.12
CA PRO A 41 -0.60 -2.90 -15.03
C PRO A 41 -0.21 -2.42 -13.63
N ALA A 42 0.76 -3.11 -13.02
CA ALA A 42 1.27 -2.72 -11.72
C ALA A 42 2.06 -1.41 -11.82
N PRO A 43 1.93 -0.51 -10.82
CA PRO A 43 2.74 0.69 -10.76
C PRO A 43 4.23 0.32 -10.68
N TYR A 44 5.03 1.22 -11.24
CA TYR A 44 6.47 1.08 -11.33
C TYR A 44 7.13 2.45 -11.21
N ILE A 45 8.12 2.55 -10.34
CA ILE A 45 8.93 3.75 -10.13
C ILE A 45 10.34 3.42 -10.60
N THR A 46 10.79 4.15 -11.63
CA THR A 46 12.17 4.03 -12.12
C THR A 46 13.13 4.57 -11.06
N ALA A 47 14.30 3.93 -10.95
CA ALA A 47 15.41 4.44 -10.15
C ALA A 47 15.69 5.92 -10.45
N LYS A 48 15.86 6.71 -9.40
CA LYS A 48 16.23 8.12 -9.49
C LYS A 48 17.70 8.29 -9.13
N GLY A 49 18.32 9.36 -9.65
CA GLY A 49 19.75 9.57 -9.48
C GLY A 49 20.58 8.53 -10.25
N THR A 50 21.58 7.93 -9.60
CA THR A 50 22.43 6.89 -10.20
C THR A 50 21.82 5.51 -9.91
N PRO A 51 21.33 4.76 -10.91
CA PRO A 51 20.78 3.43 -10.68
C PRO A 51 21.82 2.49 -10.06
N ASN A 52 21.44 1.77 -9.01
CA ASN A 52 22.30 0.81 -8.32
C ASN A 52 22.16 -0.62 -8.89
N GLY A 53 21.27 -0.81 -9.87
CA GLY A 53 21.02 -2.09 -10.54
C GLY A 53 20.17 -3.08 -9.74
N LYS A 54 19.62 -2.67 -8.59
CA LYS A 54 18.80 -3.50 -7.71
C LYS A 54 17.31 -3.12 -7.80
N LYS A 55 16.44 -4.07 -7.47
CA LYS A 55 14.98 -3.98 -7.59
C LYS A 55 14.30 -4.35 -6.29
N VAL A 56 13.24 -3.62 -5.97
CA VAL A 56 12.36 -3.86 -4.83
C VAL A 56 10.94 -4.11 -5.33
N LEU A 57 10.33 -5.19 -4.85
CA LEU A 57 8.95 -5.57 -5.14
C LEU A 57 8.08 -5.30 -3.91
N PHE A 58 6.91 -4.70 -4.09
CA PHE A 58 5.91 -4.49 -3.04
C PHE A 58 4.70 -5.41 -3.28
N ASP A 59 4.21 -6.07 -2.24
CA ASP A 59 3.01 -6.89 -2.32
C ASP A 59 1.75 -6.04 -2.48
N ASN A 60 0.85 -6.43 -3.40
CA ASN A 60 -0.54 -5.97 -3.45
C ASN A 60 -1.48 -7.13 -3.84
N THR A 61 -1.20 -8.31 -3.30
CA THR A 61 -1.95 -9.55 -3.58
C THR A 61 -2.74 -10.06 -2.37
N HIS A 62 -2.46 -9.56 -1.16
CA HIS A 62 -3.04 -10.04 0.10
C HIS A 62 -3.77 -8.93 0.86
N GLY A 63 -4.50 -8.07 0.14
CA GLY A 63 -5.37 -7.07 0.78
C GLY A 63 -4.63 -5.84 1.33
N GLN A 64 -3.51 -5.45 0.71
CA GLN A 64 -2.80 -4.20 1.05
C GLN A 64 -3.64 -2.94 0.85
N THR A 65 -4.77 -3.05 0.15
CA THR A 65 -5.75 -1.98 -0.07
C THR A 65 -7.04 -2.17 0.76
N ALA A 66 -7.06 -3.13 1.69
CA ALA A 66 -8.26 -3.52 2.42
C ALA A 66 -8.75 -2.41 3.35
N GLY A 67 -10.05 -2.14 3.36
CA GLY A 67 -10.65 -1.22 4.33
C GLY A 67 -9.96 0.14 4.39
N ALA A 68 -9.31 0.46 5.52
CA ALA A 68 -8.57 1.71 5.71
C ALA A 68 -7.14 1.70 5.15
N ALA A 69 -6.57 0.52 4.87
CA ALA A 69 -5.22 0.35 4.35
C ALA A 69 -5.11 0.80 2.90
N ASP A 70 -3.96 1.37 2.53
CA ASP A 70 -3.63 1.63 1.13
C ASP A 70 -2.11 1.50 0.91
N TRP A 71 -1.54 0.38 1.32
CA TRP A 71 -0.11 0.10 1.44
C TRP A 71 0.56 -0.21 0.10
N VAL A 72 0.27 0.62 -0.89
CA VAL A 72 0.72 0.51 -2.28
C VAL A 72 1.69 1.64 -2.62
N ILE A 73 2.56 1.41 -3.61
CA ILE A 73 3.71 2.29 -3.88
C ILE A 73 3.34 3.65 -4.49
N ASP A 74 2.09 3.81 -4.92
CA ASP A 74 1.50 5.06 -5.40
C ASP A 74 0.25 5.47 -4.60
N GLY A 75 0.16 4.93 -3.37
CA GLY A 75 -0.81 5.28 -2.34
C GLY A 75 -0.09 5.47 -1.00
N GLY A 76 -0.66 5.01 0.11
CA GLY A 76 -0.15 5.23 1.46
C GLY A 76 1.30 4.83 1.75
N PHE A 77 2.03 4.16 0.85
CA PHE A 77 3.49 3.92 0.95
C PHE A 77 4.31 4.69 -0.11
N SER A 78 3.76 5.74 -0.71
CA SER A 78 4.38 6.45 -1.84
C SER A 78 5.68 7.15 -1.46
N ASP A 79 5.78 7.78 -0.29
CA ASP A 79 7.00 8.45 0.19
C ASP A 79 8.09 7.42 0.48
N PHE A 80 7.73 6.26 1.07
CA PHE A 80 8.67 5.16 1.27
C PHE A 80 9.18 4.62 -0.08
N ALA A 81 8.29 4.32 -1.02
CA ALA A 81 8.66 3.85 -2.35
C ALA A 81 9.50 4.87 -3.13
N ASN A 82 9.20 6.16 -3.01
CA ASN A 82 9.99 7.23 -3.60
C ASN A 82 11.38 7.37 -2.95
N GLY A 83 11.48 7.20 -1.63
CA GLY A 83 12.75 7.16 -0.91
C GLY A 83 13.65 6.01 -1.37
N ILE A 84 13.08 4.83 -1.59
CA ILE A 84 13.77 3.69 -2.20
C ILE A 84 14.26 4.04 -3.61
N ALA A 85 13.40 4.65 -4.44
CA ALA A 85 13.80 5.07 -5.78
C ALA A 85 14.91 6.14 -5.77
N ASP A 86 14.91 7.07 -4.81
CA ASP A 86 15.94 8.10 -4.61
C ASP A 86 17.30 7.50 -4.24
N LYS A 87 17.33 6.29 -3.68
CA LYS A 87 18.54 5.49 -3.42
C LYS A 87 19.03 4.70 -4.65
N GLY A 88 18.37 4.86 -5.81
CA GLY A 88 18.79 4.26 -7.08
C GLY A 88 18.21 2.87 -7.37
N TYR A 89 17.24 2.41 -6.59
CA TYR A 89 16.53 1.14 -6.81
C TYR A 89 15.39 1.32 -7.81
N GLU A 90 15.10 0.28 -8.60
CA GLU A 90 13.81 0.18 -9.29
C GLU A 90 12.75 -0.35 -8.32
N VAL A 91 11.58 0.27 -8.28
CA VAL A 91 10.48 -0.15 -7.38
C VAL A 91 9.28 -0.58 -8.22
N LYS A 92 8.70 -1.73 -7.89
CA LYS A 92 7.53 -2.25 -8.58
C LYS A 92 6.55 -2.85 -7.57
N GLU A 93 5.28 -2.82 -7.91
CA GLU A 93 4.25 -3.56 -7.19
C GLU A 93 3.97 -4.93 -7.84
N LEU A 94 3.60 -5.91 -7.03
CA LEU A 94 3.10 -7.21 -7.45
C LEU A 94 1.56 -7.17 -7.45
N ARG A 95 0.97 -7.25 -8.65
CA ARG A 95 -0.48 -7.42 -8.83
C ARG A 95 -0.76 -8.75 -9.51
N LYS A 96 -1.56 -9.61 -8.86
CA LYS A 96 -2.09 -10.86 -9.41
C LYS A 96 -3.17 -11.43 -8.48
N SER A 97 -4.04 -12.27 -9.05
CA SER A 97 -5.02 -13.06 -8.28
C SER A 97 -4.58 -14.50 -8.03
N ALA A 98 -3.59 -14.98 -8.79
CA ALA A 98 -2.99 -16.29 -8.55
C ALA A 98 -2.06 -16.24 -7.34
N PRO A 99 -1.79 -17.37 -6.67
CA PRO A 99 -0.83 -17.42 -5.57
C PRO A 99 0.56 -16.91 -5.96
N ILE A 100 1.27 -16.30 -5.00
CA ILE A 100 2.68 -15.93 -5.13
C ILE A 100 3.52 -17.20 -5.35
N THR A 101 4.46 -17.12 -6.29
CA THR A 101 5.40 -18.17 -6.65
C THR A 101 6.83 -17.66 -6.55
N TYR A 102 7.79 -18.57 -6.50
CA TYR A 102 9.22 -18.21 -6.51
C TYR A 102 9.59 -17.36 -7.74
N ASP A 103 8.97 -17.64 -8.89
CA ASP A 103 9.24 -16.92 -10.14
C ASP A 103 8.77 -15.46 -10.12
N ASP A 104 7.78 -15.13 -9.28
CA ASP A 104 7.38 -13.73 -9.08
C ASP A 104 8.45 -12.94 -8.31
N LEU A 105 9.24 -13.62 -7.47
CA LEU A 105 10.13 -12.99 -6.49
C LEU A 105 11.62 -12.99 -6.89
N LYS A 106 12.09 -14.04 -7.58
CA LYS A 106 13.52 -14.33 -7.79
C LYS A 106 14.36 -13.24 -8.45
N ASP A 107 13.74 -12.32 -9.19
CA ASP A 107 14.42 -11.25 -9.91
C ASP A 107 14.55 -9.95 -9.09
N TYR A 108 14.05 -9.93 -7.85
CA TYR A 108 14.10 -8.79 -6.94
C TYR A 108 15.03 -9.08 -5.76
N GLN A 109 15.65 -8.04 -5.22
CA GLN A 109 16.54 -8.17 -4.05
C GLN A 109 15.74 -8.10 -2.74
N VAL A 110 14.65 -7.32 -2.73
CA VAL A 110 13.80 -7.13 -1.55
C VAL A 110 12.33 -7.26 -1.98
N PHE A 111 11.58 -8.04 -1.21
CA PHE A 111 10.12 -8.12 -1.27
C PHE A 111 9.53 -7.48 -0.02
N VAL A 112 8.74 -6.42 -0.17
CA VAL A 112 8.14 -5.65 0.92
C VAL A 112 6.67 -6.03 1.02
N ILE A 113 6.21 -6.36 2.23
CA ILE A 113 4.84 -6.79 2.50
C ILE A 113 4.27 -5.87 3.58
N GLY A 114 3.38 -4.96 3.17
CA GLY A 114 2.59 -4.12 4.07
C GLY A 114 1.37 -4.86 4.58
N GLU A 115 1.13 -4.88 5.88
CA GLU A 115 -0.08 -5.32 6.60
C GLU A 115 -1.00 -6.25 5.78
N ALA A 116 -0.57 -7.49 5.54
CA ALA A 116 -1.38 -8.43 4.77
C ALA A 116 -2.70 -8.71 5.49
N ASN A 117 -3.81 -8.47 4.81
CA ASN A 117 -5.17 -8.66 5.33
C ASN A 117 -5.82 -9.94 4.78
N ILE A 118 -5.06 -10.83 4.15
CA ILE A 118 -5.51 -12.14 3.66
C ILE A 118 -4.43 -13.16 4.05
N PRO A 119 -4.78 -14.33 4.60
CA PRO A 119 -3.78 -15.34 4.96
C PRO A 119 -3.07 -15.89 3.73
N TYR A 120 -1.76 -16.13 3.87
CA TYR A 120 -0.98 -16.80 2.85
C TYR A 120 -1.29 -18.29 2.81
N LYS A 121 -1.31 -18.84 1.60
CA LYS A 121 -1.36 -20.28 1.38
C LYS A 121 -0.04 -20.93 1.78
N THR A 122 -0.11 -22.21 2.11
CA THR A 122 1.10 -23.02 2.37
C THR A 122 2.07 -23.04 1.19
N SER A 123 1.58 -22.96 -0.05
CA SER A 123 2.40 -22.87 -1.25
C SER A 123 3.13 -21.52 -1.39
N GLU A 124 2.51 -20.43 -0.95
CA GLU A 124 3.09 -19.08 -0.98
C GLU A 124 4.14 -18.91 0.11
N GLN A 125 3.85 -19.43 1.30
CA GLN A 125 4.83 -19.57 2.38
C GLN A 125 6.06 -20.36 1.92
N ALA A 126 5.88 -21.47 1.20
CA ALA A 126 6.99 -22.24 0.64
C ALA A 126 7.78 -21.43 -0.42
N ALA A 127 7.09 -20.70 -1.30
CA ALA A 127 7.71 -19.85 -2.31
C ALA A 127 8.54 -18.71 -1.70
N MET A 128 8.01 -18.03 -0.68
CA MET A 128 8.72 -16.99 0.07
C MET A 128 9.95 -17.56 0.77
N LEU A 129 9.84 -18.73 1.40
CA LEU A 129 10.98 -19.39 2.05
C LEU A 129 12.04 -19.84 1.04
N GLN A 130 11.63 -20.33 -0.13
CA GLN A 130 12.55 -20.68 -1.22
C GLN A 130 13.30 -19.43 -1.72
N TYR A 131 12.57 -18.33 -1.93
CA TYR A 131 13.13 -17.04 -2.34
C TYR A 131 14.20 -16.55 -1.36
N VAL A 132 13.90 -16.57 -0.05
CA VAL A 132 14.85 -16.14 0.98
C VAL A 132 16.05 -17.07 1.08
N ASN A 133 15.84 -18.40 1.07
CA ASN A 133 16.97 -19.34 1.07
C ASN A 133 17.91 -19.15 -0.13
N GLY A 134 17.37 -18.72 -1.28
CA GLY A 134 18.12 -18.39 -2.48
C GLY A 134 18.89 -17.07 -2.45
N GLY A 135 18.81 -16.29 -1.37
CA GLY A 135 19.48 -14.99 -1.23
C GLY A 135 18.54 -13.79 -1.27
N GLY A 136 17.25 -13.99 -1.53
CA GLY A 136 16.25 -12.93 -1.48
C GLY A 136 16.02 -12.39 -0.07
N SER A 137 15.48 -11.19 0.03
CA SER A 137 15.12 -10.59 1.32
C SER A 137 13.66 -10.20 1.40
N ILE A 138 13.05 -10.33 2.58
CA ILE A 138 11.67 -9.90 2.83
C ILE A 138 11.62 -8.82 3.93
N PHE A 139 10.85 -7.76 3.71
CA PHE A 139 10.50 -6.80 4.77
C PHE A 139 9.03 -6.93 5.12
N PHE A 140 8.75 -7.43 6.31
CA PHE A 140 7.39 -7.53 6.86
C PHE A 140 7.06 -6.26 7.65
N ILE A 141 6.00 -5.56 7.25
CA ILE A 141 5.48 -4.39 7.93
C ILE A 141 4.13 -4.80 8.52
N ALA A 142 4.12 -5.11 9.80
CA ALA A 142 2.94 -5.60 10.51
C ALA A 142 2.14 -4.45 11.11
N ASP A 143 1.13 -4.80 11.90
CA ASP A 143 0.40 -3.89 12.77
C ASP A 143 -0.06 -4.67 14.01
N HIS A 144 -0.74 -4.01 14.94
CA HIS A 144 -1.33 -4.64 16.11
C HIS A 144 -2.33 -5.74 15.79
N TYR A 145 -2.60 -6.57 16.81
CA TYR A 145 -3.76 -7.45 16.78
C TYR A 145 -5.06 -6.64 16.85
N ASN A 146 -6.11 -7.13 16.20
CA ASN A 146 -7.38 -6.43 16.00
C ASN A 146 -7.28 -5.21 15.05
N ALA A 147 -6.37 -5.28 14.07
CA ALA A 147 -6.19 -4.35 12.96
C ALA A 147 -6.88 -4.81 11.66
N ASP A 148 -7.55 -5.96 11.64
CA ASP A 148 -8.28 -6.54 10.50
C ASP A 148 -9.10 -5.48 9.74
N ARG A 149 -8.65 -5.14 8.53
CA ARG A 149 -9.21 -4.04 7.73
C ARG A 149 -10.39 -4.47 6.87
N ASN A 150 -10.50 -5.75 6.52
CA ASN A 150 -11.56 -6.28 5.65
C ASN A 150 -12.59 -7.14 6.38
N LYS A 151 -12.47 -7.28 7.70
CA LYS A 151 -13.38 -8.03 8.58
C LYS A 151 -13.39 -9.54 8.26
N ASN A 152 -12.23 -10.10 7.92
CA ASN A 152 -12.08 -11.51 7.62
C ASN A 152 -11.59 -12.37 8.78
N ARG A 153 -11.30 -11.77 9.95
CA ARG A 153 -10.71 -12.39 11.14
C ARG A 153 -9.21 -12.69 11.03
N TRP A 154 -8.52 -12.12 10.05
CA TRP A 154 -7.07 -12.24 9.90
C TRP A 154 -6.42 -10.87 10.04
N ASP A 155 -5.64 -10.71 11.09
CA ASP A 155 -4.70 -9.60 11.22
C ASP A 155 -3.41 -9.89 10.46
N ALA A 156 -2.66 -8.84 10.11
CA ALA A 156 -1.35 -9.00 9.46
C ALA A 156 -0.37 -9.80 10.31
N SER A 157 -0.40 -9.60 11.63
CA SER A 157 0.41 -10.38 12.56
C SER A 157 0.11 -11.89 12.44
N GLU A 158 -1.14 -12.28 12.25
CA GLU A 158 -1.58 -13.67 12.07
C GLU A 158 -1.21 -14.21 10.69
N ALA A 159 -1.43 -13.42 9.63
CA ALA A 159 -1.07 -13.79 8.27
C ALA A 159 0.44 -14.05 8.13
N PHE A 160 1.26 -13.21 8.77
CA PHE A 160 2.71 -13.38 8.78
C PHE A 160 3.16 -14.52 9.69
N ASN A 161 2.60 -14.63 10.90
CA ASN A 161 2.92 -15.74 11.81
C ASN A 161 2.52 -17.10 11.22
N GLY A 162 1.49 -17.14 10.36
CA GLY A 162 0.99 -18.35 9.70
C GLY A 162 -0.16 -19.04 10.43
N TYR A 163 -0.78 -18.38 11.42
CA TYR A 163 -1.91 -18.92 12.18
C TYR A 163 -2.78 -17.80 12.78
N ARG A 164 -4.08 -18.09 12.91
CA ARG A 164 -5.05 -17.21 13.60
C ARG A 164 -5.07 -17.52 15.10
N ARG A 165 -5.00 -16.48 15.93
CA ARG A 165 -5.10 -16.52 17.40
C ARG A 165 -6.42 -17.17 17.78
N GLY A 166 -6.38 -18.16 18.67
CA GLY A 166 -7.60 -18.87 19.11
C GLY A 166 -8.20 -19.85 18.11
N ALA A 167 -7.57 -20.05 16.94
CA ALA A 167 -8.12 -20.88 15.87
C ALA A 167 -7.08 -21.83 15.27
N TRP A 168 -6.11 -22.25 16.09
CA TRP A 168 -5.01 -23.11 15.66
C TRP A 168 -5.49 -24.37 14.92
N SER A 169 -6.51 -25.07 15.43
CA SER A 169 -7.00 -26.32 14.84
C SER A 169 -7.83 -26.13 13.57
N ASN A 170 -8.37 -24.93 13.34
CA ASN A 170 -9.18 -24.62 12.17
C ASN A 170 -9.03 -23.14 11.78
N PRO A 171 -8.19 -22.80 10.78
CA PRO A 171 -8.02 -21.41 10.34
C PRO A 171 -9.30 -20.74 9.80
N ALA A 172 -10.33 -21.53 9.47
CA ALA A 172 -11.64 -21.03 9.03
C ALA A 172 -12.69 -20.98 10.17
N GLN A 173 -12.28 -21.12 11.44
CA GLN A 173 -13.20 -21.04 12.56
C GLN A 173 -13.97 -19.72 12.56
N GLY A 174 -15.31 -19.81 12.71
CA GLY A 174 -16.20 -18.65 12.72
C GLY A 174 -16.60 -18.13 11.33
N MET A 175 -16.07 -18.71 10.25
CA MET A 175 -16.47 -18.37 8.88
C MET A 175 -17.74 -19.12 8.45
N SER A 176 -18.47 -18.53 7.49
CA SER A 176 -19.56 -19.25 6.81
C SER A 176 -19.01 -20.37 5.91
N THR A 177 -19.85 -21.34 5.53
CA THR A 177 -19.45 -22.39 4.57
C THR A 177 -18.97 -21.81 3.24
N GLU A 178 -19.57 -20.72 2.77
CA GLU A 178 -19.15 -20.08 1.50
C GLU A 178 -17.78 -19.42 1.63
N GLU A 179 -17.57 -18.66 2.71
CA GLU A 179 -16.32 -17.98 3.04
C GLU A 179 -15.16 -18.96 3.23
N ALA A 180 -15.38 -20.02 4.02
CA ALA A 180 -14.39 -21.06 4.29
C ALA A 180 -13.96 -21.84 3.03
N ASN A 181 -14.86 -21.94 2.03
CA ASN A 181 -14.58 -22.62 0.75
C ASN A 181 -14.09 -21.66 -0.35
N SER A 182 -13.95 -20.37 -0.05
CA SER A 182 -13.50 -19.36 -1.01
C SER A 182 -12.07 -19.63 -1.50
N ALA A 183 -11.73 -19.10 -2.67
CA ALA A 183 -10.37 -19.24 -3.21
C ALA A 183 -9.29 -18.68 -2.28
N ALA A 184 -9.62 -17.64 -1.49
CA ALA A 184 -8.72 -17.04 -0.52
C ALA A 184 -8.38 -17.98 0.66
N MET A 185 -9.32 -18.83 1.07
CA MET A 185 -9.14 -19.77 2.19
C MET A 185 -8.67 -21.17 1.79
N GLN A 186 -8.64 -21.48 0.48
CA GLN A 186 -8.06 -22.73 0.00
C GLN A 186 -6.57 -22.82 0.32
N ASP A 187 -6.12 -23.99 0.77
CA ASP A 187 -4.71 -24.29 1.11
C ASP A 187 -4.09 -23.43 2.23
N VAL A 188 -4.94 -22.82 3.06
CA VAL A 188 -4.54 -22.16 4.31
C VAL A 188 -4.48 -23.20 5.43
N ALA A 189 -3.35 -23.28 6.12
CA ALA A 189 -3.15 -24.17 7.25
C ALA A 189 -2.36 -23.47 8.35
N SER A 190 -2.76 -23.70 9.61
CA SER A 190 -2.07 -23.13 10.76
C SER A 190 -0.65 -23.71 10.88
N SER A 191 0.33 -22.83 11.01
CA SER A 191 1.72 -23.14 11.35
C SER A 191 2.32 -21.95 12.10
N ASP A 192 3.40 -22.16 12.83
CA ASP A 192 4.14 -21.08 13.49
C ASP A 192 5.24 -20.56 12.53
N TRP A 193 4.86 -20.33 11.27
CA TRP A 193 5.73 -20.21 10.11
C TRP A 193 6.82 -19.15 10.27
N LEU A 194 6.47 -17.95 10.76
CA LEU A 194 7.45 -16.88 10.95
C LEU A 194 8.50 -17.27 12.01
N SER A 195 8.05 -17.89 13.11
CA SER A 195 8.94 -18.33 14.19
C SER A 195 9.84 -19.48 13.74
N ASP A 196 9.26 -20.47 13.06
CA ASP A 196 9.98 -21.69 12.63
C ASP A 196 11.05 -21.38 11.59
N ASN A 197 10.82 -20.38 10.73
CA ASN A 197 11.70 -20.10 9.59
C ASN A 197 12.58 -18.85 9.79
N PHE A 198 12.07 -17.82 10.45
CA PHE A 198 12.75 -16.53 10.63
C PHE A 198 13.19 -16.29 12.07
N GLY A 199 12.83 -17.16 13.02
CA GLY A 199 13.26 -17.05 14.41
C GLY A 199 12.61 -15.88 15.16
N VAL A 200 11.51 -15.34 14.62
CA VAL A 200 10.74 -14.25 15.22
C VAL A 200 9.25 -14.55 15.16
N ARG A 201 8.50 -14.02 16.13
CA ARG A 201 7.03 -14.06 16.14
C ARG A 201 6.50 -12.67 16.41
N ILE A 202 5.54 -12.20 15.61
CA ILE A 202 4.84 -10.96 15.90
C ILE A 202 3.86 -11.25 17.04
N ARG A 203 3.98 -10.53 18.15
CA ARG A 203 3.12 -10.69 19.31
C ARG A 203 1.78 -10.02 19.05
N TYR A 204 0.73 -10.48 19.72
CA TYR A 204 -0.63 -9.94 19.57
C TYR A 204 -0.95 -8.80 20.55
N ASN A 205 0.10 -8.15 21.07
CA ASN A 205 -0.05 -6.97 21.90
C ASN A 205 -0.35 -5.73 21.04
N ALA A 206 -0.87 -4.69 21.68
CA ALA A 206 -1.28 -3.46 21.03
C ALA A 206 -0.94 -2.30 21.98
N LEU A 207 0.25 -1.73 21.79
CA LEU A 207 0.74 -0.59 22.55
C LEU A 207 0.31 0.70 21.84
N GLY A 208 -0.01 1.74 22.59
CA GLY A 208 -0.49 3.02 22.04
C GLY A 208 0.64 3.87 21.47
N ASP A 209 0.48 5.19 21.54
CA ASP A 209 1.47 6.13 21.02
C ASP A 209 2.75 6.12 21.86
N ILE A 210 3.86 5.68 21.27
CA ILE A 210 5.15 5.53 21.95
C ILE A 210 6.29 5.89 20.99
N ASN A 211 7.27 6.64 21.46
CA ASN A 211 8.54 6.80 20.75
C ASN A 211 9.51 5.69 21.17
N ALA A 212 9.76 4.73 20.27
CA ALA A 212 10.71 3.66 20.49
C ALA A 212 12.14 4.23 20.45
N ASN A 213 12.78 4.33 21.62
CA ASN A 213 14.05 5.05 21.78
C ASN A 213 15.15 4.19 22.42
N VAL A 214 14.91 2.88 22.59
CA VAL A 214 15.93 1.94 23.00
C VAL A 214 16.53 1.34 21.72
N ILE A 215 17.52 2.05 21.18
CA ILE A 215 18.14 1.75 19.89
C ILE A 215 19.40 0.91 20.11
N VAL A 216 19.50 -0.25 19.43
CA VAL A 216 20.71 -1.06 19.46
C VAL A 216 21.85 -0.32 18.77
N ASN A 217 23.03 -0.37 19.37
CA ASN A 217 24.22 0.25 18.81
C ASN A 217 24.46 -0.18 17.34
N PRO A 218 24.79 0.74 16.41
CA PRO A 218 24.91 0.41 14.98
C PRO A 218 25.88 -0.72 14.66
N GLN A 219 26.99 -0.86 15.40
CA GLN A 219 27.94 -1.96 15.21
C GLN A 219 27.36 -3.33 15.59
N GLN A 220 26.30 -3.36 16.41
CA GLN A 220 25.55 -4.56 16.81
C GLN A 220 24.23 -4.72 16.02
N ALA A 221 23.93 -3.80 15.11
CA ALA A 221 22.73 -3.79 14.27
C ALA A 221 23.08 -3.64 12.79
N PHE A 222 24.26 -4.11 12.36
CA PHE A 222 24.68 -4.11 10.95
C PHE A 222 24.65 -2.72 10.28
N GLY A 223 24.81 -1.65 11.06
CA GLY A 223 24.70 -0.27 10.60
C GLY A 223 23.27 0.24 10.39
N ILE A 224 22.25 -0.61 10.57
CA ILE A 224 20.84 -0.27 10.31
C ILE A 224 20.37 0.88 11.19
N THR A 225 20.80 0.92 12.44
CA THR A 225 20.41 1.96 13.41
C THR A 225 21.30 3.20 13.35
N ASN A 226 22.16 3.33 12.33
CA ASN A 226 22.97 4.53 12.16
C ASN A 226 22.09 5.76 11.94
N GLN A 227 22.32 6.82 12.75
CA GLN A 227 21.51 8.04 12.76
C GLN A 227 20.05 7.85 13.18
N VAL A 228 19.71 6.74 13.83
CA VAL A 228 18.38 6.50 14.40
C VAL A 228 18.47 6.72 15.91
N SER A 229 17.67 7.65 16.43
CA SER A 229 17.54 7.93 17.86
C SER A 229 16.17 7.56 18.39
N SER A 230 15.14 7.66 17.55
CA SER A 230 13.77 7.29 17.89
C SER A 230 13.00 6.83 16.66
N VAL A 231 12.02 5.94 16.87
CA VAL A 231 11.06 5.50 15.84
C VAL A 231 9.65 5.70 16.40
N ALA A 232 8.73 6.26 15.61
CA ALA A 232 7.35 6.43 16.05
C ALA A 232 6.65 5.05 16.18
N MET A 233 5.65 4.98 17.05
CA MET A 233 4.69 3.88 17.14
C MET A 233 3.32 4.48 17.42
N HIS A 234 2.32 4.06 16.67
CA HIS A 234 0.93 4.43 16.77
C HIS A 234 0.06 3.18 16.74
N ALA A 235 -0.27 2.68 17.93
CA ALA A 235 -1.03 1.44 18.09
C ALA A 235 -0.25 0.17 17.71
N GLY A 236 1.08 0.09 17.75
CA GLY A 236 1.83 -1.05 17.21
C GLY A 236 1.86 -2.34 18.06
N SER A 237 2.32 -3.42 17.42
CA SER A 237 2.74 -4.68 18.07
C SER A 237 4.25 -4.71 18.33
N THR A 238 4.69 -5.72 19.08
CA THR A 238 6.12 -6.05 19.25
C THR A 238 6.43 -7.43 18.69
N ILE A 239 7.70 -7.73 18.52
CA ILE A 239 8.24 -8.95 17.95
C ILE A 239 9.03 -9.69 19.02
N ALA A 240 8.66 -10.94 19.25
CA ALA A 240 9.42 -11.87 20.06
C ALA A 240 10.55 -12.48 19.23
N VAL A 241 11.77 -12.45 19.75
CA VAL A 241 12.88 -13.27 19.25
C VAL A 241 12.69 -14.68 19.79
N THR A 242 12.42 -15.65 18.92
CA THR A 242 12.23 -17.07 19.30
C THR A 242 13.48 -17.90 19.06
N ASN A 243 14.34 -17.51 18.11
CA ASN A 243 15.63 -18.14 17.86
C ASN A 243 16.76 -17.11 17.65
N PRO A 244 17.52 -16.76 18.71
CA PRO A 244 18.54 -15.73 18.63
C PRO A 244 19.77 -16.09 17.78
N LYS A 245 19.90 -17.35 17.33
CA LYS A 245 20.96 -17.71 16.39
C LYS A 245 20.72 -17.09 15.01
N ILE A 246 19.46 -16.86 14.64
CA ILE A 246 19.07 -16.35 13.33
C ILE A 246 18.30 -15.04 13.41
N ALA A 247 17.86 -14.61 14.60
CA ALA A 247 17.05 -13.40 14.78
C ALA A 247 17.62 -12.47 15.85
N LYS A 248 17.35 -11.18 15.71
CA LYS A 248 17.81 -10.13 16.63
C LYS A 248 16.86 -8.93 16.61
N GLY A 249 16.52 -8.39 17.77
CA GLY A 249 15.88 -7.07 17.88
C GLY A 249 16.89 -5.95 17.74
N ILE A 250 16.50 -4.86 17.07
CA ILE A 250 17.37 -3.71 16.80
C ILE A 250 16.80 -2.38 17.27
N VAL A 251 15.48 -2.31 17.45
CA VAL A 251 14.78 -1.17 18.05
C VAL A 251 13.82 -1.72 19.09
N TYR A 252 13.80 -1.12 20.28
CA TYR A 252 12.89 -1.49 21.37
C TYR A 252 12.19 -0.25 21.92
N LEU A 253 11.07 -0.49 22.56
CA LEU A 253 10.31 0.54 23.28
C LEU A 253 11.03 0.93 24.57
N PRO A 254 10.81 2.13 25.12
CA PRO A 254 11.14 2.42 26.50
C PRO A 254 10.37 1.50 27.46
N ALA A 255 10.78 1.46 28.73
CA ALA A 255 9.93 0.88 29.76
C ALA A 255 8.61 1.67 29.86
N VAL A 256 7.49 0.97 29.90
CA VAL A 256 6.14 1.55 29.96
C VAL A 256 5.26 0.83 30.97
N SER A 257 4.17 1.48 31.38
CA SER A 257 3.12 0.87 32.18
C SER A 257 1.94 0.41 31.32
N SER A 258 1.02 -0.34 31.92
CA SER A 258 -0.21 -0.79 31.24
C SER A 258 -1.13 0.35 30.76
N SER A 259 -0.95 1.59 31.24
CA SER A 259 -1.69 2.76 30.73
C SER A 259 -1.30 3.17 29.31
N GLN A 260 -0.17 2.67 28.79
CA GLN A 260 0.31 2.93 27.44
C GLN A 260 -0.18 1.87 26.46
N LYS A 261 -1.14 1.03 26.85
CA LYS A 261 -1.85 0.19 25.88
C LYS A 261 -2.66 1.06 24.92
N TRP A 262 -2.83 0.59 23.69
CA TRP A 262 -3.79 1.19 22.78
C TRP A 262 -5.20 1.11 23.41
N PRO A 263 -6.03 2.17 23.36
CA PRO A 263 -7.34 2.15 24.02
C PRO A 263 -8.28 1.03 23.57
N ASN A 264 -8.12 0.53 22.34
CA ASN A 264 -8.91 -0.56 21.79
C ASN A 264 -8.18 -1.91 21.83
N ALA A 265 -7.06 -2.02 22.54
CA ALA A 265 -6.40 -3.29 22.79
C ALA A 265 -7.39 -4.26 23.46
N VAL A 266 -7.57 -5.43 22.85
CA VAL A 266 -8.56 -6.44 23.26
C VAL A 266 -8.09 -7.35 24.38
N ASP A 267 -6.86 -7.16 24.85
CA ASP A 267 -6.30 -7.77 26.05
C ASP A 267 -5.54 -6.73 26.90
N GLN A 268 -4.51 -7.17 27.64
CA GLN A 268 -3.69 -6.29 28.47
C GLN A 268 -2.88 -5.24 27.68
N GLY A 269 -2.66 -5.45 26.38
CA GLY A 269 -2.01 -4.51 25.43
C GLY A 269 -0.51 -4.27 25.65
N VAL A 270 -0.04 -4.25 26.90
CA VAL A 270 1.38 -4.25 27.29
C VAL A 270 1.63 -5.52 28.10
N TYR A 271 2.54 -6.38 27.66
CA TYR A 271 2.69 -7.75 28.16
C TYR A 271 3.76 -7.89 29.25
N ASN A 272 4.88 -7.17 29.13
CA ASN A 272 6.05 -7.28 29.99
C ASN A 272 6.60 -5.91 30.45
N GLY A 273 5.84 -4.83 30.25
CA GLY A 273 6.16 -3.50 30.78
C GLY A 273 7.09 -2.68 29.88
N GLY A 274 7.11 -2.94 28.57
CA GLY A 274 7.99 -2.25 27.63
C GLY A 274 9.45 -2.72 27.71
N GLY A 275 10.35 -1.93 27.14
CA GLY A 275 11.77 -2.27 27.09
C GLY A 275 12.06 -3.52 26.26
N VAL A 276 13.24 -4.10 26.51
CA VAL A 276 13.67 -5.35 25.88
C VAL A 276 12.79 -6.54 26.30
N ALA A 277 12.21 -6.50 27.51
CA ALA A 277 11.36 -7.57 28.03
C ALA A 277 10.02 -7.70 27.27
N GLU A 278 9.51 -6.60 26.71
CA GLU A 278 8.34 -6.58 25.83
C GLU A 278 8.61 -7.21 24.46
N GLY A 279 9.87 -7.43 24.10
CA GLY A 279 10.24 -7.80 22.74
C GLY A 279 10.60 -6.59 21.89
N ALA A 280 11.14 -6.86 20.71
CA ALA A 280 11.61 -5.85 19.78
C ALA A 280 10.42 -5.09 19.17
N TYR A 281 10.62 -3.83 18.83
CA TYR A 281 9.71 -3.13 17.92
C TYR A 281 10.11 -3.33 16.45
N VAL A 282 11.43 -3.40 16.21
CA VAL A 282 11.99 -3.77 14.90
C VAL A 282 13.00 -4.88 15.11
N SER A 283 12.90 -5.92 14.31
CA SER A 283 13.79 -7.08 14.34
C SER A 283 14.30 -7.44 12.95
N ILE A 284 15.37 -8.22 12.92
CA ILE A 284 15.98 -8.75 11.71
C ILE A 284 16.26 -10.23 11.87
N SER A 285 16.27 -10.93 10.74
CA SER A 285 16.48 -12.38 10.66
C SER A 285 17.45 -12.75 9.54
N LYS A 286 18.21 -13.82 9.71
CA LYS A 286 19.05 -14.43 8.67
C LYS A 286 18.57 -15.84 8.36
N VAL A 287 18.24 -16.12 7.10
CA VAL A 287 17.66 -17.41 6.69
C VAL A 287 18.34 -17.88 5.42
N GLY A 288 19.16 -18.93 5.53
CA GLY A 288 19.99 -19.39 4.42
C GLY A 288 20.90 -18.27 3.93
N LEU A 289 20.88 -17.99 2.62
CA LEU A 289 21.64 -16.89 2.03
C LEU A 289 20.93 -15.53 2.14
N GLY A 290 19.62 -15.52 2.30
CA GLY A 290 18.80 -14.32 2.41
C GLY A 290 18.58 -13.89 3.86
N LYS A 291 17.59 -13.03 4.06
CA LYS A 291 17.28 -12.41 5.36
C LYS A 291 15.89 -11.79 5.37
N ALA A 292 15.46 -11.35 6.55
CA ALA A 292 14.25 -10.56 6.67
C ALA A 292 14.39 -9.43 7.70
N ALA A 293 13.49 -8.47 7.61
CA ALA A 293 13.22 -7.49 8.66
C ALA A 293 11.73 -7.51 9.00
N VAL A 294 11.40 -7.16 10.25
CA VAL A 294 10.02 -7.03 10.72
C VAL A 294 9.89 -5.75 11.54
N ILE A 295 8.90 -4.92 11.22
CA ILE A 295 8.42 -3.81 12.07
C ILE A 295 7.01 -4.11 12.54
N GLY A 296 6.72 -3.83 13.81
CA GLY A 296 5.44 -4.18 14.45
C GLY A 296 4.28 -3.23 14.17
N ASP A 297 4.48 -2.21 13.35
CA ASP A 297 3.54 -1.12 13.09
C ASP A 297 3.76 -0.59 11.66
N SER A 298 2.66 -0.31 10.98
CA SER A 298 2.65 0.22 9.61
C SER A 298 2.70 1.74 9.57
N SER A 299 2.32 2.42 10.67
CA SER A 299 2.22 3.88 10.77
C SER A 299 3.53 4.59 10.44
N PRO A 300 4.73 4.15 10.89
CA PRO A 300 6.00 4.80 10.53
C PRO A 300 6.36 4.71 9.05
N VAL A 301 5.67 3.87 8.28
CA VAL A 301 5.88 3.71 6.84
C VAL A 301 4.87 4.52 6.03
N GLU A 302 3.72 4.82 6.64
CA GLU A 302 2.56 5.42 6.01
C GLU A 302 2.80 6.89 5.62
N ASP A 303 2.20 7.31 4.52
CA ASP A 303 2.01 8.71 4.14
C ASP A 303 0.53 9.07 3.91
N ALA A 304 0.24 10.37 3.84
CA ALA A 304 -1.13 10.88 3.67
C ALA A 304 -1.65 10.86 2.21
N THR A 305 -1.36 9.81 1.42
CA THR A 305 -1.78 9.69 0.02
C THR A 305 -2.74 8.50 -0.24
N PRO A 306 -3.96 8.47 0.33
CA PRO A 306 -4.91 7.42 0.01
C PRO A 306 -5.31 7.49 -1.48
N LYS A 307 -5.38 6.33 -2.14
CA LYS A 307 -5.66 6.17 -3.56
C LYS A 307 -7.04 5.57 -3.83
N TYR A 308 -7.43 4.52 -3.11
CA TYR A 308 -8.69 3.80 -3.32
C TYR A 308 -9.74 4.12 -2.25
N LEU A 309 -10.99 3.80 -2.56
CA LEU A 309 -12.09 3.80 -1.59
C LEU A 309 -12.15 2.47 -0.84
N ARG A 310 -12.88 2.45 0.29
CA ARG A 310 -13.08 1.22 1.09
C ARG A 310 -14.00 0.25 0.37
N GLU A 311 -13.62 -1.02 0.30
CA GLU A 311 -14.37 -2.07 -0.42
C GLU A 311 -15.78 -2.27 0.14
N GLU A 312 -15.92 -2.16 1.47
CA GLU A 312 -17.17 -2.40 2.17
C GLU A 312 -18.23 -1.32 1.90
N ASN A 313 -17.82 -0.04 1.89
CA ASN A 313 -18.76 1.07 2.00
C ASN A 313 -18.50 2.25 1.04
N GLY A 314 -17.43 2.21 0.26
CA GLY A 314 -17.09 3.24 -0.73
C GLY A 314 -16.69 4.59 -0.13
N GLN A 315 -16.41 4.65 1.17
CA GLN A 315 -15.91 5.86 1.82
C GLN A 315 -14.45 6.10 1.45
N THR A 316 -14.02 7.36 1.54
CA THR A 316 -12.61 7.72 1.40
C THR A 316 -11.78 7.13 2.54
N LYS A 317 -10.59 6.66 2.22
CA LYS A 317 -9.59 6.28 3.22
C LYS A 317 -8.93 7.52 3.80
N LYS A 318 -8.34 7.37 4.98
CA LYS A 318 -7.54 8.41 5.63
C LYS A 318 -6.29 7.72 6.13
N THR A 319 -5.17 8.11 5.54
CA THR A 319 -3.83 7.71 5.94
C THR A 319 -3.13 8.89 6.61
N TYR A 320 -2.03 8.64 7.32
CA TYR A 320 -1.26 9.61 8.10
C TYR A 320 0.18 9.73 7.60
N ASP A 321 0.81 10.88 7.82
CA ASP A 321 2.17 11.15 7.34
C ASP A 321 3.23 10.69 8.34
N GLY A 322 3.22 9.39 8.66
CA GLY A 322 4.09 8.79 9.67
C GLY A 322 5.53 8.58 9.18
N TYR A 323 5.73 8.41 7.88
CA TYR A 323 7.06 8.30 7.26
C TYR A 323 8.01 9.46 7.62
N LYS A 324 7.47 10.64 7.92
CA LYS A 324 8.23 11.85 8.29
C LYS A 324 8.38 12.02 9.81
N GLU A 325 7.86 11.11 10.62
CA GLU A 325 7.99 11.15 12.07
C GLU A 325 9.35 10.62 12.52
N GLN A 326 9.78 11.09 13.70
CA GLN A 326 11.05 10.73 14.34
C GLN A 326 12.22 10.56 13.35
N ASP A 327 12.87 9.39 13.35
CA ASP A 327 13.89 8.98 12.38
C ASP A 327 13.38 7.84 11.48
N ASP A 328 12.06 7.78 11.24
CA ASP A 328 11.38 6.62 10.63
C ASP A 328 11.89 6.38 9.20
N ALA A 329 11.89 7.42 8.36
CA ALA A 329 12.47 7.36 7.01
C ALA A 329 13.95 6.90 7.02
N VAL A 330 14.74 7.33 8.00
CA VAL A 330 16.17 6.95 8.10
C VAL A 330 16.30 5.46 8.36
N LEU A 331 15.54 4.94 9.33
CA LEU A 331 15.53 3.51 9.64
C LEU A 331 15.08 2.68 8.43
N LEU A 332 13.98 3.07 7.78
CA LEU A 332 13.40 2.36 6.65
C LEU A 332 14.39 2.30 5.47
N MET A 333 15.09 3.40 5.19
CA MET A 333 16.12 3.41 4.14
C MET A 333 17.31 2.52 4.51
N ASN A 334 17.78 2.57 5.76
CA ASN A 334 18.88 1.72 6.20
C ASN A 334 18.50 0.22 6.19
N LEU A 335 17.24 -0.11 6.49
CA LEU A 335 16.71 -1.46 6.37
C LEU A 335 16.72 -1.94 4.93
N ILE A 336 16.23 -1.14 3.98
CA ILE A 336 16.24 -1.49 2.55
C ILE A 336 17.68 -1.67 2.04
N ASP A 337 18.58 -0.75 2.38
CA ASP A 337 20.00 -0.85 2.01
C ASP A 337 20.59 -2.15 2.56
N TRP A 338 20.38 -2.46 3.86
CA TRP A 338 20.85 -3.72 4.44
C TRP A 338 20.23 -4.93 3.77
N LEU A 339 18.89 -5.00 3.63
CA LEU A 339 18.18 -6.13 3.02
C LEU A 339 18.66 -6.41 1.58
N ALA A 340 19.03 -5.37 0.83
CA ALA A 340 19.48 -5.51 -0.54
C ALA A 340 20.95 -5.91 -0.71
N GLU A 341 21.74 -5.94 0.37
CA GLU A 341 23.13 -6.42 0.33
C GLU A 341 23.24 -7.92 0.60
N GLN A 342 24.13 -8.61 -0.09
CA GLN A 342 24.38 -10.03 0.14
C GLN A 342 25.48 -10.23 1.17
N GLU A 343 25.33 -11.24 2.04
CA GLU A 343 26.37 -11.66 2.97
C GLU A 343 26.69 -13.14 2.83
N SER A 344 27.89 -13.53 3.30
CA SER A 344 28.36 -14.90 3.23
C SER A 344 27.98 -15.76 4.45
N TYR A 345 27.57 -15.16 5.56
CA TYR A 345 27.12 -15.90 6.73
C TYR A 345 25.67 -16.35 6.57
N THR A 346 25.28 -17.43 7.24
CA THR A 346 23.93 -18.00 7.17
C THR A 346 23.17 -17.93 8.49
N ASN A 347 23.82 -17.46 9.54
CA ASN A 347 23.22 -17.15 10.84
C ASN A 347 24.09 -16.14 11.59
N PHE A 348 23.53 -15.50 12.62
CA PHE A 348 24.19 -14.44 13.38
C PHE A 348 25.34 -14.94 14.27
N ALA A 349 25.37 -16.22 14.64
CA ALA A 349 26.49 -16.77 15.42
C ALA A 349 27.82 -16.83 14.63
N GLN A 350 27.76 -16.69 13.30
CA GLN A 350 28.94 -16.65 12.43
C GLN A 350 29.52 -15.23 12.27
N VAL A 351 28.85 -14.19 12.78
CA VAL A 351 29.28 -12.80 12.64
C VAL A 351 30.24 -12.45 13.78
N PRO A 352 31.53 -12.16 13.49
CA PRO A 352 32.51 -11.89 14.55
C PRO A 352 32.14 -10.66 15.38
N GLY A 353 32.13 -10.80 16.70
CA GLY A 353 31.85 -9.70 17.64
C GLY A 353 30.37 -9.32 17.77
N LEU A 354 29.45 -10.02 17.09
CA LEU A 354 28.02 -9.81 17.26
C LEU A 354 27.53 -10.48 18.55
N GLN A 355 26.81 -9.71 19.37
CA GLN A 355 26.12 -10.21 20.55
C GLN A 355 24.75 -10.76 20.14
N LEU A 356 24.57 -12.06 20.32
CA LEU A 356 23.27 -12.70 20.11
C LEU A 356 22.28 -12.23 21.18
N ASP A 357 21.02 -12.11 20.78
CA ASP A 357 19.93 -11.85 21.72
C ASP A 357 19.66 -13.06 22.61
N THR A 358 18.79 -12.87 23.59
CA THR A 358 18.13 -13.96 24.31
C THR A 358 16.71 -14.13 23.80
N PRO A 359 16.13 -15.35 23.85
CA PRO A 359 14.73 -15.53 23.52
C PRO A 359 13.85 -14.59 24.36
N THR A 360 12.87 -13.96 23.72
CA THR A 360 11.89 -13.12 24.41
C THR A 360 11.05 -14.00 25.35
N ALA A 361 10.82 -13.53 26.57
CA ALA A 361 9.96 -14.23 27.51
C ALA A 361 8.50 -14.11 27.07
N LEU A 362 7.87 -15.23 26.75
CA LEU A 362 6.48 -15.30 26.30
C LEU A 362 5.53 -15.70 27.42
N LEU A 363 4.32 -15.19 27.36
CA LEU A 363 3.20 -15.61 28.19
C LEU A 363 2.62 -16.93 27.67
N PRO A 364 1.98 -17.74 28.53
CA PRO A 364 1.47 -19.05 28.12
C PRO A 364 0.52 -19.01 26.90
N PHE A 365 -0.35 -17.99 26.81
CA PHE A 365 -1.31 -17.84 25.71
C PHE A 365 -0.66 -17.44 24.37
N GLU A 366 0.62 -17.06 24.36
CA GLU A 366 1.37 -16.77 23.14
C GLU A 366 1.94 -18.04 22.48
N THR A 367 1.73 -19.21 23.11
CA THR A 367 1.90 -20.49 22.44
C THR A 367 0.73 -20.68 21.46
N PRO A 368 0.97 -20.87 20.15
CA PRO A 368 -0.09 -20.86 19.14
C PRO A 368 -1.28 -21.77 19.47
N GLN A 369 -1.01 -22.99 19.92
CA GLN A 369 -2.03 -24.00 20.27
C GLN A 369 -2.82 -23.67 21.54
N LEU A 370 -2.27 -22.82 22.41
CA LEU A 370 -2.90 -22.38 23.65
C LEU A 370 -3.50 -20.97 23.54
N SER A 371 -3.32 -20.32 22.39
CA SER A 371 -3.89 -19.01 22.14
C SER A 371 -5.42 -19.08 22.14
N THR A 372 -6.04 -17.98 22.54
CA THR A 372 -7.49 -17.82 22.54
C THR A 372 -7.85 -16.51 21.89
N GLU A 373 -9.00 -16.48 21.23
CA GLU A 373 -9.65 -15.28 20.73
C GLU A 373 -10.22 -14.51 21.96
N PRO A 374 -9.65 -13.36 22.34
CA PRO A 374 -10.01 -12.68 23.59
C PRO A 374 -11.34 -11.91 23.48
N GLN A 375 -11.77 -11.58 22.27
CA GLN A 375 -13.06 -10.93 21.93
C GLN A 375 -13.59 -11.54 20.63
N PRO A 376 -14.92 -11.59 20.42
CA PRO A 376 -15.49 -12.14 19.19
C PRO A 376 -14.97 -11.46 17.92
N GLU A 377 -14.63 -12.27 16.92
CA GLU A 377 -14.13 -11.85 15.62
C GLU A 377 -15.11 -12.15 14.46
N PRO A 378 -15.14 -11.30 13.42
CA PRO A 378 -14.38 -10.06 13.30
C PRO A 378 -14.89 -9.02 14.30
N TRP A 379 -14.04 -8.05 14.66
CA TRP A 379 -14.32 -7.02 15.67
C TRP A 379 -15.58 -6.18 15.41
N ALA A 380 -16.06 -6.18 14.16
CA ALA A 380 -17.39 -5.76 13.80
C ALA A 380 -17.93 -6.62 12.66
N ALA A 381 -19.25 -6.80 12.63
CA ALA A 381 -19.91 -7.47 11.51
C ALA A 381 -19.62 -6.74 10.18
N PRO A 382 -19.36 -7.50 9.10
CA PRO A 382 -19.35 -6.95 7.74
C PRO A 382 -20.70 -6.32 7.38
N ALA A 383 -20.67 -5.23 6.61
CA ALA A 383 -21.86 -4.59 6.08
C ALA A 383 -22.65 -5.55 5.19
N ALA A 384 -23.98 -5.37 5.15
CA ALA A 384 -24.84 -6.23 4.37
C ALA A 384 -24.41 -6.28 2.88
N GLY A 385 -24.19 -7.49 2.37
CA GLY A 385 -23.81 -7.74 0.98
C GLY A 385 -22.32 -7.58 0.68
N TYR A 386 -21.49 -7.18 1.64
CA TYR A 386 -20.03 -7.17 1.48
C TYR A 386 -19.45 -8.54 1.83
N LYS A 387 -18.59 -9.06 0.93
CA LYS A 387 -17.85 -10.31 1.09
C LYS A 387 -16.39 -10.05 0.75
N TRP A 388 -15.50 -10.04 1.73
CA TRP A 388 -14.07 -9.73 1.53
C TRP A 388 -13.38 -10.66 0.52
N TRP A 389 -13.89 -11.89 0.35
CA TRP A 389 -13.37 -12.90 -0.57
C TRP A 389 -13.98 -12.86 -1.99
N ASP A 390 -14.94 -11.96 -2.22
CA ASP A 390 -15.63 -11.81 -3.51
C ASP A 390 -15.63 -10.34 -3.92
N SER A 391 -14.65 -10.00 -4.76
CA SER A 391 -14.46 -8.66 -5.30
C SER A 391 -15.72 -8.11 -5.99
N SER A 392 -16.62 -8.96 -6.50
CA SER A 392 -17.88 -8.51 -7.14
C SER A 392 -18.79 -7.72 -6.19
N THR A 393 -18.58 -7.88 -4.88
CA THR A 393 -19.32 -7.17 -3.83
C THR A 393 -18.73 -5.81 -3.46
N PHE A 394 -17.51 -5.51 -3.91
CA PHE A 394 -16.79 -4.31 -3.49
C PHE A 394 -17.42 -3.05 -4.07
N LYS A 395 -17.40 -1.96 -3.30
CA LYS A 395 -17.92 -0.67 -3.76
C LYS A 395 -17.03 -0.07 -4.85
N LYS A 396 -17.68 0.59 -5.81
CA LYS A 396 -17.02 1.33 -6.90
C LYS A 396 -15.93 2.26 -6.35
N GLY A 397 -14.77 2.27 -7.01
CA GLY A 397 -13.61 3.09 -6.63
C GLY A 397 -12.68 2.42 -5.62
N SER A 398 -13.04 1.23 -5.13
CA SER A 398 -12.12 0.36 -4.38
C SER A 398 -11.26 -0.46 -5.34
N TYR A 399 -10.08 -0.87 -4.89
CA TYR A 399 -9.23 -1.79 -5.65
C TYR A 399 -9.94 -3.13 -5.84
N GLY A 400 -9.84 -3.72 -7.03
CA GLY A 400 -10.48 -5.00 -7.38
C GLY A 400 -12.00 -4.93 -7.55
N ALA A 401 -12.67 -3.81 -7.22
CA ALA A 401 -14.09 -3.66 -7.46
C ALA A 401 -14.40 -3.79 -8.97
N PRO A 402 -15.53 -4.42 -9.35
CA PRO A 402 -16.01 -4.41 -10.72
C PRO A 402 -16.09 -2.97 -11.19
N SER A 403 -15.08 -2.58 -11.95
CA SER A 403 -15.05 -1.27 -12.53
C SER A 403 -16.24 -1.22 -13.47
N GLY A 404 -17.06 -0.18 -13.33
CA GLY A 404 -17.58 0.43 -14.54
C GLY A 404 -16.34 0.85 -15.35
N GLY A 405 -15.86 -0.03 -16.23
CA GLY A 405 -14.79 0.15 -17.22
C GLY A 405 -13.46 -0.51 -16.88
N GLN A 406 -13.24 -1.74 -17.34
CA GLN A 406 -11.88 -2.30 -17.50
C GLN A 406 -11.01 -1.43 -18.44
N ASN A 407 -9.69 -1.52 -18.31
CA ASN A 407 -8.78 -1.16 -19.40
C ASN A 407 -9.04 -2.10 -20.60
N PRO A 408 -9.07 -1.60 -21.86
CA PRO A 408 -9.32 -2.44 -23.03
C PRO A 408 -8.21 -3.47 -23.23
N SER A 409 -8.55 -4.62 -23.82
CA SER A 409 -7.53 -5.60 -24.23
C SER A 409 -6.77 -5.05 -25.45
N GLY A 410 -5.70 -4.32 -25.18
CA GLY A 410 -4.89 -3.62 -26.18
C GLY A 410 -5.22 -2.13 -26.31
N ASN A 411 -4.55 -1.46 -27.26
CA ASN A 411 -4.73 -0.02 -27.46
C ASN A 411 -6.05 0.26 -28.20
N PRO A 412 -6.92 1.14 -27.68
CA PRO A 412 -8.06 1.65 -28.44
C PRO A 412 -7.62 2.21 -29.78
N ALA A 413 -8.37 1.89 -30.83
CA ALA A 413 -8.13 2.43 -32.16
C ALA A 413 -8.81 3.81 -32.29
N MET A 414 -8.09 4.77 -32.87
CA MET A 414 -8.59 6.11 -33.17
C MET A 414 -8.56 6.38 -34.67
N THR A 415 -9.73 6.63 -35.27
CA THR A 415 -9.88 7.01 -36.69
C THR A 415 -10.27 8.48 -36.80
N HIS A 416 -9.57 9.23 -37.66
CA HIS A 416 -9.79 10.66 -37.89
C HIS A 416 -9.26 11.06 -39.28
N PRO A 417 -9.65 12.24 -39.82
CA PRO A 417 -9.05 12.78 -41.04
C PRO A 417 -7.56 13.10 -40.86
N ALA A 418 -6.76 12.90 -41.92
CA ALA A 418 -5.33 13.26 -41.91
C ALA A 418 -5.11 14.78 -42.01
N THR A 419 -6.05 15.49 -42.62
CA THR A 419 -6.08 16.96 -42.71
C THR A 419 -7.41 17.48 -42.19
N VAL A 420 -7.36 18.52 -41.37
CA VAL A 420 -8.54 19.17 -40.75
C VAL A 420 -8.48 20.67 -40.96
N THR A 421 -9.61 21.35 -41.09
CA THR A 421 -9.68 22.80 -41.24
C THR A 421 -9.84 23.47 -39.87
N ALA A 422 -9.08 24.54 -39.62
CA ALA A 422 -9.17 25.31 -38.39
C ALA A 422 -10.60 25.75 -38.10
N ALA A 423 -11.00 25.75 -36.82
CA ALA A 423 -12.35 26.08 -36.33
C ALA A 423 -13.51 25.24 -36.88
N THR A 424 -13.26 24.29 -37.79
CA THR A 424 -14.30 23.42 -38.37
C THR A 424 -14.34 22.10 -37.59
N PRO A 425 -15.49 21.72 -37.00
CA PRO A 425 -15.62 20.43 -36.32
C PRO A 425 -15.41 19.24 -37.27
N PHE A 426 -14.73 18.21 -36.79
CA PHE A 426 -14.51 16.95 -37.48
C PHE A 426 -14.73 15.76 -36.54
N ASN A 427 -15.14 14.64 -37.13
CA ASN A 427 -15.39 13.41 -36.40
C ASN A 427 -14.07 12.70 -36.04
N VAL A 428 -14.00 12.22 -34.81
CA VAL A 428 -13.02 11.23 -34.36
C VAL A 428 -13.79 10.04 -33.82
N THR A 429 -13.56 8.86 -34.40
CA THR A 429 -14.18 7.61 -33.95
C THR A 429 -13.16 6.81 -33.15
N ILE A 430 -13.52 6.47 -31.92
CA ILE A 430 -12.72 5.65 -31.01
C ILE A 430 -13.40 4.30 -30.84
N THR A 431 -12.64 3.23 -31.03
CA THR A 431 -13.05 1.85 -30.83
C THR A 431 -12.16 1.20 -29.78
N ALA A 432 -12.76 0.63 -28.74
CA ALA A 432 -12.07 -0.10 -27.68
C ALA A 432 -12.68 -1.51 -27.57
N GLY A 433 -11.85 -2.54 -27.54
CA GLY A 433 -12.27 -3.94 -27.38
C GLY A 433 -11.76 -4.52 -26.06
N GLY A 434 -12.33 -5.66 -25.66
CA GLY A 434 -11.95 -6.36 -24.42
C GLY A 434 -12.31 -5.65 -23.13
N LEU A 435 -13.30 -4.76 -23.18
CA LEU A 435 -13.91 -4.20 -22.00
C LEU A 435 -14.86 -5.23 -21.38
N THR A 436 -15.18 -5.08 -20.10
CA THR A 436 -16.28 -5.85 -19.51
C THR A 436 -17.58 -5.50 -20.24
N PRO A 437 -18.42 -6.48 -20.63
CA PRO A 437 -19.71 -6.22 -21.23
C PRO A 437 -20.53 -5.18 -20.47
N ASN A 438 -21.11 -4.20 -21.18
CA ASN A 438 -21.93 -3.11 -20.62
C ASN A 438 -21.21 -2.16 -19.63
N SER A 439 -19.88 -2.26 -19.51
CA SER A 439 -19.07 -1.37 -18.66
C SER A 439 -18.72 -0.06 -19.38
N SER A 440 -18.14 0.93 -18.67
CA SER A 440 -17.79 2.23 -19.28
C SER A 440 -16.41 2.71 -18.92
N ILE A 441 -15.58 3.09 -19.90
CA ILE A 441 -14.23 3.64 -19.69
C ILE A 441 -14.18 5.13 -20.03
N THR A 442 -13.46 5.92 -19.23
CA THR A 442 -13.20 7.34 -19.51
C THR A 442 -11.81 7.53 -20.10
N LEU A 443 -11.74 8.15 -21.28
CA LEU A 443 -10.52 8.49 -22.00
C LEU A 443 -10.38 10.00 -22.16
N GLN A 444 -9.20 10.44 -22.54
CA GLN A 444 -8.89 11.83 -22.83
C GLN A 444 -8.31 11.97 -24.24
N ILE A 445 -8.75 12.99 -24.97
CA ILE A 445 -8.19 13.32 -26.28
C ILE A 445 -7.74 14.77 -26.34
N GLY A 446 -6.62 15.03 -27.00
CA GLY A 446 -6.08 16.36 -27.21
C GLY A 446 -5.46 16.51 -28.60
N VAL A 447 -5.41 17.74 -29.11
CA VAL A 447 -4.71 18.10 -30.34
C VAL A 447 -3.68 19.19 -30.02
N TYR A 448 -2.44 19.01 -30.46
CA TYR A 448 -1.36 19.95 -30.20
C TYR A 448 -0.45 20.15 -31.41
N LEU A 449 0.04 21.37 -31.59
CA LEU A 449 1.03 21.71 -32.60
C LEU A 449 2.40 21.12 -32.27
N THR A 450 3.28 21.02 -33.26
CA THR A 450 4.71 20.79 -33.02
C THR A 450 5.24 21.83 -32.02
N GLY A 451 5.88 21.37 -30.93
CA GLY A 451 6.26 22.22 -29.78
C GLY A 451 5.30 22.15 -28.58
N GLY A 452 4.20 21.39 -28.67
CA GLY A 452 3.37 21.00 -27.51
C GLY A 452 2.21 21.94 -27.17
N GLN A 453 2.04 23.05 -27.89
CA GLN A 453 0.90 23.95 -27.70
C GLN A 453 -0.42 23.24 -27.99
N GLN A 454 -1.29 23.13 -26.99
CA GLN A 454 -2.63 22.58 -27.14
C GLN A 454 -3.52 23.52 -27.94
N VAL A 455 -4.21 22.98 -28.95
CA VAL A 455 -5.10 23.71 -29.85
C VAL A 455 -6.43 22.98 -30.09
N GLY A 456 -6.64 21.83 -29.47
CA GLY A 456 -7.85 21.02 -29.63
C GLY A 456 -8.94 21.31 -28.60
N GLN A 457 -10.19 21.13 -29.02
CA GLN A 457 -11.38 21.09 -28.18
C GLN A 457 -12.25 19.90 -28.56
N VAL A 458 -13.00 19.36 -27.61
CA VAL A 458 -14.03 18.33 -27.84
C VAL A 458 -15.38 18.93 -27.50
N GLN A 459 -16.39 18.70 -28.35
CA GLN A 459 -17.74 19.17 -28.12
C GLN A 459 -18.35 18.41 -26.93
N GLN A 460 -19.02 19.15 -26.04
CA GLN A 460 -19.75 18.58 -24.92
C GLN A 460 -21.08 17.98 -25.40
N ASP A 461 -21.68 17.09 -24.60
CA ASP A 461 -22.95 16.42 -24.93
C ASP A 461 -24.12 17.42 -25.13
N ASN A 462 -24.05 18.60 -24.51
CA ASN A 462 -25.01 19.70 -24.70
C ASN A 462 -24.78 20.52 -25.99
N GLY A 463 -23.84 20.10 -26.84
CA GLY A 463 -23.47 20.77 -28.10
C GLY A 463 -22.54 21.98 -27.95
N SER A 464 -22.23 22.41 -26.71
CA SER A 464 -21.33 23.52 -26.46
C SER A 464 -19.85 23.12 -26.59
N TRP A 465 -18.99 24.12 -26.71
CA TRP A 465 -17.55 23.93 -26.77
C TRP A 465 -16.87 24.55 -25.54
N PRO A 466 -15.81 23.93 -24.99
CA PRO A 466 -14.99 24.52 -23.94
C PRO A 466 -14.44 25.90 -24.33
N THR A 467 -14.09 26.72 -23.33
CA THR A 467 -13.45 28.03 -23.55
C THR A 467 -11.93 27.90 -23.76
N GLY A 468 -11.29 26.91 -23.13
CA GLY A 468 -9.86 26.62 -23.26
C GLY A 468 -9.53 25.54 -24.29
N TYR A 469 -8.23 25.36 -24.56
CA TYR A 469 -7.70 24.30 -25.42
C TYR A 469 -6.88 23.32 -24.57
N GLY A 470 -7.06 22.03 -24.80
CA GLY A 470 -6.41 21.01 -23.97
C GLY A 470 -6.96 19.61 -24.20
N TYR A 471 -6.55 18.70 -23.32
CA TYR A 471 -7.15 17.37 -23.27
C TYR A 471 -8.55 17.46 -22.68
N ASN A 472 -9.51 16.82 -23.33
CA ASN A 472 -10.89 16.74 -22.88
C ASN A 472 -11.27 15.28 -22.65
N SER A 473 -11.97 15.02 -21.54
CA SER A 473 -12.42 13.69 -21.17
C SER A 473 -13.72 13.32 -21.89
N PHE A 474 -13.86 12.04 -22.23
CA PHE A 474 -15.11 11.47 -22.73
C PHE A 474 -15.23 10.01 -22.29
N THR A 475 -16.48 9.54 -22.14
CA THR A 475 -16.77 8.17 -21.74
C THR A 475 -17.22 7.33 -22.92
N LEU A 476 -16.69 6.11 -23.00
CA LEU A 476 -17.09 5.01 -23.87
C LEU A 476 -17.89 4.00 -23.05
N THR A 477 -18.97 3.45 -23.60
CA THR A 477 -19.73 2.36 -22.98
C THR A 477 -19.65 1.14 -23.89
N ALA A 478 -19.20 0.01 -23.34
CA ALA A 478 -19.11 -1.26 -24.03
C ALA A 478 -20.50 -1.86 -24.24
N ASP A 479 -20.68 -2.57 -25.35
CA ASP A 479 -21.84 -3.41 -25.59
C ASP A 479 -21.73 -4.76 -24.83
N SER A 480 -22.66 -5.67 -25.08
CA SER A 480 -22.69 -7.01 -24.47
C SER A 480 -21.50 -7.90 -24.88
N THR A 481 -20.72 -7.51 -25.87
CA THR A 481 -19.52 -8.24 -26.32
C THR A 481 -18.23 -7.68 -25.74
N GLY A 482 -18.31 -6.58 -24.96
CA GLY A 482 -17.13 -5.90 -24.45
C GLY A 482 -16.48 -4.95 -25.46
N THR A 483 -17.21 -4.56 -26.50
CA THR A 483 -16.75 -3.60 -27.51
C THR A 483 -17.43 -2.25 -27.30
N ALA A 484 -16.66 -1.17 -27.25
CA ALA A 484 -17.19 0.18 -27.23
C ALA A 484 -16.77 0.95 -28.48
N VAL A 485 -17.73 1.64 -29.11
CA VAL A 485 -17.47 2.56 -30.22
C VAL A 485 -18.15 3.89 -29.92
N LYS A 486 -17.41 4.99 -30.03
CA LYS A 486 -17.98 6.34 -29.93
C LYS A 486 -17.34 7.28 -30.94
N THR A 487 -18.18 8.07 -31.59
CA THR A 487 -17.74 9.20 -32.39
C THR A 487 -17.92 10.47 -31.59
N ILE A 488 -16.85 11.25 -31.48
CA ILE A 488 -16.83 12.57 -30.84
C ILE A 488 -16.52 13.64 -31.87
N GLN A 489 -17.03 14.85 -31.63
CA GLN A 489 -16.72 16.03 -32.44
C GLN A 489 -15.54 16.78 -31.84
N VAL A 490 -14.50 16.96 -32.65
CA VAL A 490 -13.28 17.68 -32.28
C VAL A 490 -13.13 18.90 -33.19
N ARG A 491 -12.61 20.00 -32.68
CA ARG A 491 -12.20 21.14 -33.52
C ARG A 491 -10.88 21.71 -33.05
N THR A 492 -10.18 22.39 -33.94
CA THR A 492 -8.93 23.10 -33.63
C THR A 492 -9.15 24.61 -33.54
N GLN A 493 -8.25 25.29 -32.83
CA GLN A 493 -8.28 26.74 -32.66
C GLN A 493 -8.27 27.49 -34.01
N SER A 494 -9.12 28.52 -34.12
CA SER A 494 -9.16 29.42 -35.28
C SER A 494 -7.81 30.09 -35.54
N GLY A 495 -7.44 30.24 -36.82
CA GLY A 495 -6.20 30.88 -37.24
C GLY A 495 -4.92 30.08 -36.96
N LYS A 496 -5.03 28.80 -36.61
CA LYS A 496 -3.88 27.88 -36.48
C LYS A 496 -3.77 27.02 -37.74
N SER A 497 -2.54 26.79 -38.19
CA SER A 497 -2.25 25.93 -39.33
C SER A 497 -0.91 25.21 -39.15
N GLY A 498 -0.69 24.14 -39.92
CA GLY A 498 0.57 23.40 -39.96
C GLY A 498 0.50 22.01 -39.33
N ALA A 499 1.67 21.41 -39.12
CA ALA A 499 1.80 20.06 -38.57
C ALA A 499 1.38 20.03 -37.09
N ALA A 500 0.55 19.04 -36.75
CA ALA A 500 0.03 18.82 -35.41
C ALA A 500 -0.08 17.32 -35.12
N ASN A 501 -0.41 17.00 -33.87
CA ASN A 501 -0.67 15.64 -33.43
C ASN A 501 -2.01 15.59 -32.69
N ILE A 502 -2.76 14.52 -32.92
CA ILE A 502 -3.92 14.14 -32.11
C ILE A 502 -3.51 12.95 -31.23
N ARG A 503 -3.81 13.03 -29.93
CA ARG A 503 -3.41 12.03 -28.95
C ARG A 503 -4.59 11.55 -28.13
N LEU A 504 -4.75 10.24 -28.06
CA LEU A 504 -5.65 9.53 -27.16
C LEU A 504 -4.85 8.98 -25.98
N ARG A 505 -5.33 9.25 -24.76
CA ARG A 505 -4.69 8.79 -23.52
C ARG A 505 -5.72 8.46 -22.44
N LYS A 506 -5.28 7.77 -21.40
CA LYS A 506 -5.99 7.58 -20.13
C LYS A 506 -5.20 8.23 -19.00
N ASP A 507 -5.88 8.64 -17.94
CA ASP A 507 -5.26 9.04 -16.66
C ASP A 507 -4.16 10.10 -16.78
N SER A 508 -4.24 10.95 -17.81
CA SER A 508 -3.27 11.99 -18.14
C SER A 508 -1.87 11.53 -18.60
N SER A 509 -1.39 10.35 -18.19
CA SER A 509 -0.05 9.83 -18.52
C SER A 509 -0.05 8.64 -19.49
N ASN A 510 -1.09 7.82 -19.49
CA ASN A 510 -1.15 6.56 -20.26
C ASN A 510 -1.52 6.84 -21.72
N VAL A 511 -0.52 7.03 -22.58
CA VAL A 511 -0.74 7.30 -24.01
C VAL A 511 -1.05 6.02 -24.76
N TYR A 512 -2.26 5.92 -25.31
CA TYR A 512 -2.64 4.78 -26.17
C TYR A 512 -2.21 4.99 -27.61
N GLN A 513 -2.43 6.19 -28.14
CA GLN A 513 -2.15 6.48 -29.55
C GLN A 513 -1.84 7.96 -29.75
N THR A 514 -0.85 8.26 -30.59
CA THR A 514 -0.57 9.60 -31.11
C THR A 514 -0.43 9.51 -32.62
N ASN A 515 -1.27 10.24 -33.35
CA ASN A 515 -1.24 10.26 -34.81
C ASN A 515 -0.91 11.68 -35.32
N PRO A 516 -0.07 11.82 -36.35
CA PRO A 516 0.15 13.11 -37.00
C PRO A 516 -1.08 13.53 -37.79
N ILE A 517 -1.37 14.83 -37.79
CA ILE A 517 -2.38 15.47 -38.64
C ILE A 517 -1.87 16.81 -39.17
N THR A 518 -2.50 17.32 -40.23
CA THR A 518 -2.26 18.68 -40.74
C THR A 518 -3.47 19.56 -40.46
N ILE A 519 -3.25 20.74 -39.87
CA ILE A 519 -4.29 21.76 -39.73
C ILE A 519 -4.18 22.71 -40.93
N ALA A 520 -5.19 22.68 -41.80
CA ALA A 520 -5.38 23.66 -42.85
C ALA A 520 -5.99 24.95 -42.26
N PRO A 521 -5.63 26.12 -42.81
CA PRO A 521 -6.14 27.42 -42.33
C PRO A 521 -7.67 27.54 -42.40
#